data_AF-A0A925DX56-F1
#
_entry.id   AF-A0A925DX56-F1
#
_cell.length_a   1.000
_cell.length_b   1.000
_cell.length_c   1.000
_cell.angle_alpha   90.00
_cell.angle_beta   90.00
_cell.angle_gamma   90.00
#
_symmetry.space_group_name_H-M   'P 1'
#
loop_
_entity.id
_entity.type
_entity.pdbx_description
1 polymer ?
#
loop_
_entity_poly.entity_id
_entity_poly.type
_entity_poly.pdbx_seq_one_letter_code
_entity_poly.pdbx_strand_id
1 'polypeptide(L)'
;MEEQTQVNTENIEMNINADADIPGNTHLSNPMEESDPTLEKLEIDLQEQKDKYLRLFAEFDNYKRRTAKERMELIQTAGKDIIVSMLDVIDDCERAEKQMQASEDLAQIKEGNQLVFNKLK
;
A
#
# COMPACT_ATOMS: atom_id res chain seq x y z
N MET A 1 9.30 -12.30 -35.75
CA MET A 1 10.68 -11.93 -35.42
C MET A 1 10.89 -12.39 -33.99
N GLU A 2 11.35 -13.63 -33.91
CA GLU A 2 11.71 -14.33 -32.67
C GLU A 2 13.02 -13.74 -32.15
N GLU A 3 13.20 -13.72 -30.83
CA GLU A 3 14.47 -14.17 -30.24
C GLU A 3 14.29 -14.45 -28.74
N GLN A 4 14.41 -15.73 -28.41
CA GLN A 4 14.72 -16.23 -27.07
C GLN A 4 16.21 -16.02 -26.83
N THR A 5 16.60 -15.48 -25.68
CA THR A 5 18.00 -15.48 -25.27
C THR A 5 18.21 -16.53 -24.18
N GLN A 6 18.72 -17.69 -24.59
CA GLN A 6 19.37 -18.67 -23.72
C GLN A 6 20.78 -18.17 -23.37
N VAL A 7 21.16 -18.22 -22.10
CA VAL A 7 22.56 -18.06 -21.69
C VAL A 7 23.07 -19.40 -21.18
N ASN A 8 24.00 -19.96 -21.96
CA ASN A 8 24.70 -21.21 -21.73
C ASN A 8 25.93 -20.95 -20.84
N THR A 9 26.13 -21.73 -19.77
CA THR A 9 27.30 -21.61 -18.88
C THR A 9 28.30 -22.69 -19.27
N GLU A 10 29.43 -22.30 -19.86
CA GLU A 10 30.51 -23.22 -20.20
C GLU A 10 31.45 -23.47 -19.01
N ASN A 11 31.78 -24.76 -18.84
CA ASN A 11 32.72 -25.34 -17.89
C ASN A 11 34.13 -24.75 -18.00
N ILE A 12 34.75 -24.44 -16.86
CA ILE A 12 36.20 -24.29 -16.74
C ILE A 12 36.71 -25.40 -15.80
N GLU A 13 37.26 -26.47 -16.37
CA GLU A 13 38.06 -27.46 -15.66
C GLU A 13 39.50 -26.93 -15.51
N MET A 14 39.98 -26.78 -14.27
CA MET A 14 41.41 -26.65 -13.98
C MET A 14 41.94 -27.99 -13.45
N ASN A 15 42.70 -28.66 -14.32
CA ASN A 15 43.44 -29.88 -14.04
C ASN A 15 44.69 -29.54 -13.21
N ILE A 16 44.78 -30.05 -11.97
CA ILE A 16 45.99 -30.04 -11.15
C ILE A 16 46.46 -31.46 -10.91
N ASN A 17 47.55 -31.84 -11.56
CA ASN A 17 48.38 -32.96 -11.14
C ASN A 17 49.83 -32.63 -11.45
N ALA A 18 50.61 -32.38 -10.40
CA ALA A 18 52.06 -32.46 -10.43
C ALA A 18 52.59 -32.82 -9.02
N ASP A 19 53.01 -34.08 -8.93
CA ASP A 19 54.25 -34.54 -8.30
C ASP A 19 54.23 -35.18 -6.88
N ALA A 20 54.35 -36.52 -6.91
CA ALA A 20 55.25 -37.40 -6.15
C ALA A 20 55.13 -37.66 -4.63
N ASP A 21 55.48 -38.90 -4.28
CA ASP A 21 55.12 -39.73 -3.11
C ASP A 21 56.04 -39.66 -1.85
N ILE A 22 55.40 -39.66 -0.65
CA ILE A 22 55.65 -40.47 0.60
C ILE A 22 56.95 -40.20 1.45
N PRO A 23 57.10 -40.50 2.80
CA PRO A 23 56.18 -40.81 3.93
C PRO A 23 56.41 -39.98 5.24
N GLY A 24 55.41 -39.97 6.14
CA GLY A 24 55.63 -40.05 7.59
C GLY A 24 55.36 -38.81 8.46
N ASN A 25 54.20 -38.78 9.12
CA ASN A 25 54.10 -38.28 10.50
C ASN A 25 52.86 -38.83 11.21
N THR A 26 53.07 -39.82 12.08
CA THR A 26 52.12 -40.20 13.14
C THR A 26 52.27 -39.25 14.32
N HIS A 27 51.49 -38.17 14.38
CA HIS A 27 50.98 -37.56 15.63
C HIS A 27 50.24 -36.25 15.31
N LEU A 28 48.93 -36.17 15.59
CA LEU A 28 48.44 -35.44 16.77
C LEU A 28 46.89 -35.50 16.79
N SER A 29 46.40 -36.21 17.78
CA SER A 29 45.05 -36.12 18.35
C SER A 29 44.62 -34.68 18.65
N ASN A 30 43.43 -34.26 18.21
CA ASN A 30 42.37 -33.73 19.11
C ASN A 30 41.03 -33.59 18.36
N PRO A 31 39.88 -34.01 18.94
CA PRO A 31 38.56 -33.68 18.43
C PRO A 31 38.16 -32.28 18.92
N MET A 32 37.64 -31.43 18.05
CA MET A 32 36.99 -30.19 18.50
C MET A 32 35.83 -29.83 17.56
N GLU A 33 34.76 -30.61 17.68
CA GLU A 33 33.42 -30.07 17.50
C GLU A 33 33.10 -29.24 18.75
N GLU A 34 33.52 -27.97 18.77
CA GLU A 34 32.93 -26.97 19.65
C GLU A 34 32.11 -26.03 18.79
N SER A 35 30.78 -26.18 18.84
CA SER A 35 29.84 -25.17 18.40
C SER A 35 30.18 -23.88 19.13
N ASP A 36 30.63 -22.85 18.40
CA ASP A 36 30.96 -21.56 19.00
C ASP A 36 29.66 -20.95 19.55
N PRO A 37 29.51 -20.82 20.89
CA PRO A 37 28.28 -20.35 21.51
C PRO A 37 27.91 -18.90 21.12
N THR A 38 28.82 -18.19 20.46
CA THR A 38 28.55 -16.85 19.89
C THR A 38 27.80 -16.91 18.56
N LEU A 39 28.06 -17.93 17.73
CA LEU A 39 27.38 -18.15 16.45
C LEU A 39 25.92 -18.53 16.68
N GLU A 40 25.66 -19.44 17.60
CA GLU A 40 24.29 -19.88 17.94
C GLU A 40 23.44 -18.73 18.51
N LYS A 41 24.03 -17.88 19.37
CA LYS A 41 23.37 -16.66 19.86
C LYS A 41 23.05 -15.67 18.74
N LEU A 42 23.98 -15.48 17.80
CA LEU A 42 23.78 -14.57 16.68
C LEU A 42 22.67 -15.06 15.74
N GLU A 43 22.55 -16.37 15.53
CA GLU A 43 21.45 -16.97 14.75
C GLU A 43 20.10 -16.79 15.44
N ILE A 44 20.03 -16.98 16.76
CA ILE A 44 18.82 -16.74 17.56
C ILE A 44 18.40 -15.27 17.48
N ASP A 45 19.32 -14.34 17.70
CA ASP A 45 19.06 -12.90 17.62
C ASP A 45 18.58 -12.52 16.21
N LEU A 46 19.19 -13.07 15.16
CA LEU A 46 18.80 -12.83 13.78
C LEU A 46 17.39 -13.36 13.49
N GLN A 47 17.05 -14.53 14.03
CA GLN A 47 15.71 -15.11 13.88
C GLN A 47 14.66 -14.26 14.62
N GLU A 48 14.95 -13.80 15.84
CA GLU A 48 14.07 -12.89 16.57
C GLU A 48 13.82 -11.57 15.81
N GLN A 49 14.86 -10.99 15.20
CA GLN A 49 14.72 -9.75 14.44
C GLN A 49 13.89 -9.96 13.17
N LYS A 50 14.05 -11.11 12.49
CA LYS A 50 13.22 -11.47 11.34
C LYS A 50 11.74 -11.61 11.71
N ASP A 51 11.46 -12.26 12.84
CA ASP A 51 10.08 -12.42 13.32
C ASP A 51 9.47 -11.06 13.71
N LYS A 52 10.24 -10.21 14.41
CA LYS A 52 9.83 -8.83 14.74
C LYS A 52 9.56 -8.02 13.46
N TYR A 53 10.43 -8.13 12.46
CA TYR A 53 10.26 -7.45 11.18
C TYR A 53 9.01 -7.93 10.44
N LEU A 54 8.77 -9.25 10.37
CA LEU A 54 7.61 -9.82 9.69
C LEU A 54 6.30 -9.36 10.34
N ARG A 55 6.27 -9.32 11.68
CA ARG A 55 5.14 -8.79 12.44
C ARG A 55 4.91 -7.31 12.16
N LEU A 56 5.96 -6.50 12.23
CA LEU A 56 5.88 -5.06 11.97
C LEU A 56 5.43 -4.78 10.53
N PHE A 57 5.90 -5.57 9.58
CA PHE A 57 5.47 -5.49 8.18
C PHE A 57 3.97 -5.80 8.03
N ALA A 58 3.47 -6.84 8.70
CA ALA A 58 2.05 -7.16 8.71
C ALA A 58 1.20 -6.05 9.37
N GLU A 59 1.68 -5.47 10.48
CA GLU A 59 1.02 -4.34 11.14
C GLU A 59 0.98 -3.11 10.22
N PHE A 60 2.04 -2.86 9.46
CA PHE A 60 2.10 -1.77 8.49
C PHE A 60 1.18 -1.98 7.30
N ASP A 61 1.09 -3.19 6.74
CA ASP A 61 0.12 -3.51 5.68
C ASP A 61 -1.31 -3.31 6.17
N ASN A 62 -1.62 -3.77 7.39
CA ASN A 62 -2.92 -3.55 8.02
C ASN A 62 -3.22 -2.07 8.23
N TYR A 63 -2.24 -1.28 8.69
CA TYR A 63 -2.37 0.16 8.83
C TYR A 63 -2.67 0.85 7.49
N LYS A 64 -1.92 0.50 6.43
CA LYS A 64 -2.15 1.05 5.08
C LYS A 64 -3.54 0.72 4.56
N ARG A 65 -3.97 -0.54 4.68
CA ARG A 65 -5.32 -0.98 4.28
C ARG A 65 -6.40 -0.22 5.05
N ARG A 66 -6.25 -0.09 6.37
CA ARG A 66 -7.19 0.66 7.21
C ARG A 66 -7.25 2.15 6.82
N THR A 67 -6.09 2.79 6.69
CA THR A 67 -5.99 4.21 6.34
C THR A 67 -6.60 4.50 4.97
N ALA A 68 -6.39 3.62 3.99
CA ALA A 68 -7.01 3.77 2.66
C ALA A 68 -8.55 3.70 2.74
N LYS A 69 -9.07 2.78 3.54
CA LYS A 69 -10.52 2.63 3.76
C LYS A 69 -11.11 3.87 4.44
N GLU A 70 -10.50 4.31 5.55
CA GLU A 70 -10.94 5.51 6.28
C GLU A 70 -10.90 6.76 5.39
N ARG A 71 -9.86 6.91 4.56
CA ARG A 71 -9.76 8.03 3.61
C ARG A 71 -10.88 8.00 2.56
N MET A 72 -11.23 6.81 2.04
CA MET A 72 -12.33 6.67 1.08
C MET A 72 -13.67 6.99 1.75
N GLU A 73 -13.92 6.49 2.96
CA GLU A 73 -15.12 6.79 3.73
C GLU A 73 -15.24 8.28 4.05
N LEU A 74 -14.14 8.93 4.42
CA LEU A 74 -14.09 10.37 4.66
C LEU A 74 -14.44 11.15 3.39
N ILE A 75 -13.91 10.77 2.22
CA ILE A 75 -14.24 11.44 0.96
C ILE A 75 -15.73 11.26 0.62
N GLN A 76 -16.27 10.05 0.79
CA GLN A 76 -17.69 9.78 0.51
C GLN A 76 -18.63 10.54 1.45
N THR A 77 -18.25 10.69 2.72
CA THR A 77 -19.09 11.34 3.73
C THR A 77 -18.89 12.85 3.82
N ALA A 78 -17.70 13.38 3.53
CA ALA A 78 -17.39 14.80 3.61
C ALA A 78 -18.26 15.66 2.67
N GLY A 79 -18.62 15.13 1.49
CA GLY A 79 -19.51 15.82 0.56
C GLY A 79 -21.00 15.62 0.83
N LYS A 80 -21.36 14.66 1.70
CA LYS A 80 -22.77 14.26 1.88
C LYS A 80 -23.62 15.41 2.40
N ASP A 81 -23.18 16.08 3.45
CA ASP A 81 -23.98 17.14 4.09
C ASP A 81 -24.17 18.34 3.16
N ILE A 82 -23.13 18.66 2.36
CA ILE A 82 -23.19 19.71 1.34
C ILE A 82 -24.19 19.33 0.24
N ILE A 83 -24.10 18.10 -0.30
CA ILE A 83 -25.02 17.62 -1.34
C ILE A 83 -26.46 17.63 -0.84
N VAL A 84 -26.70 17.17 0.39
CA VAL A 84 -28.04 17.18 0.99
C VAL A 84 -28.58 18.60 1.11
N SER A 85 -27.78 19.57 1.59
CA SER A 85 -28.21 20.98 1.66
C SER A 85 -28.47 21.60 0.28
N MET A 86 -27.78 21.11 -0.76
CA MET A 86 -27.97 21.59 -2.12
C MET A 86 -29.28 21.09 -2.74
N LEU A 87 -29.81 19.94 -2.29
CA LEU A 87 -31.10 19.42 -2.77
C LEU A 87 -32.25 20.38 -2.44
N ASP A 88 -32.27 20.96 -1.24
CA ASP A 88 -33.30 21.92 -0.85
C ASP A 88 -33.33 23.14 -1.80
N VAL A 89 -32.15 23.63 -2.20
CA VAL A 89 -32.02 24.74 -3.15
C VAL A 89 -32.51 24.34 -4.54
N ILE A 90 -32.23 23.12 -4.98
CA ILE A 90 -32.71 22.59 -6.26
C ILE A 90 -34.25 22.47 -6.24
N ASP A 91 -34.83 21.95 -5.16
CA ASP A 91 -36.28 21.84 -4.99
C ASP A 91 -36.96 23.23 -5.02
N ASP A 92 -36.34 24.24 -4.40
CA ASP A 92 -36.84 25.61 -4.48
C ASP A 92 -36.69 26.22 -5.89
N CYS A 93 -35.61 25.90 -6.62
CA CYS A 93 -35.46 26.29 -8.03
C CYS A 93 -36.59 25.70 -8.88
N GLU A 94 -36.89 24.41 -8.74
CA GLU A 94 -37.98 23.76 -9.45
C GLU A 94 -39.35 24.38 -9.10
N ARG A 95 -39.56 24.74 -7.82
CA ARG A 95 -40.77 25.44 -7.40
C ARG A 95 -40.88 26.80 -8.07
N ALA A 96 -39.79 27.57 -8.12
CA ALA A 96 -39.75 28.87 -8.77
C ALA A 96 -40.02 28.75 -10.28
N GLU A 97 -39.46 27.75 -10.96
CA GLU A 97 -39.71 27.49 -12.38
C GLU A 97 -41.20 27.19 -12.66
N LYS A 98 -41.83 26.33 -11.85
CA LYS A 98 -43.27 26.03 -11.97
C LYS A 98 -44.13 27.27 -11.78
N GLN A 99 -43.79 28.14 -10.82
CA GLN A 99 -44.50 29.42 -10.64
C GLN A 99 -44.31 30.36 -11.83
N MET A 100 -43.14 30.37 -12.45
CA MET A 100 -42.86 31.13 -13.67
C MET A 100 -43.70 30.68 -14.86
N GLN A 101 -43.99 29.38 -14.96
CA GLN A 101 -44.84 28.83 -16.03
C GLN A 101 -46.34 29.06 -15.76
N ALA A 102 -46.76 29.17 -14.50
CA ALA A 102 -48.17 29.24 -14.11
C ALA A 102 -48.69 30.67 -13.85
N SER A 103 -47.81 31.64 -13.60
CA SER A 103 -48.17 33.02 -13.23
C SER A 103 -47.58 34.03 -14.21
N GLU A 104 -48.34 35.06 -14.56
CA GLU A 104 -47.84 36.24 -15.30
C GLU A 104 -47.40 37.37 -14.36
N ASP A 105 -47.51 37.19 -13.04
CA ASP A 105 -47.09 38.18 -12.05
C ASP A 105 -45.56 38.25 -11.94
N LEU A 106 -44.99 39.19 -12.70
CA LEU A 106 -43.57 39.52 -12.70
C LEU A 106 -43.01 39.87 -11.31
N ALA A 107 -43.81 40.45 -10.41
CA ALA A 107 -43.34 40.81 -9.07
C ALA A 107 -43.14 39.56 -8.21
N GLN A 108 -44.11 38.64 -8.23
CA GLN A 108 -44.01 37.34 -7.54
C GLN A 108 -42.87 36.47 -8.09
N ILE A 109 -42.69 36.43 -9.41
CA ILE A 109 -41.59 35.69 -10.04
C ILE A 109 -40.23 36.23 -9.58
N LYS A 110 -40.08 37.56 -9.54
CA LYS A 110 -38.84 38.19 -9.11
C LYS A 110 -38.55 37.91 -7.64
N GLU A 111 -39.57 37.99 -6.79
CA GLU A 111 -39.46 37.66 -5.36
C GLU A 111 -39.06 36.20 -5.14
N GLY A 112 -39.72 35.26 -5.84
CA GLY A 112 -39.40 33.82 -5.76
C GLY A 112 -37.94 33.52 -6.13
N ASN A 113 -37.45 34.09 -7.22
CA ASN A 113 -36.05 33.96 -7.62
C ASN A 113 -35.07 34.57 -6.59
N GLN A 114 -35.44 35.70 -5.99
CA GLN A 114 -34.62 36.34 -4.97
C GLN A 114 -34.54 35.51 -3.68
N LEU A 115 -35.63 34.83 -3.30
CA LEU A 115 -35.66 33.90 -2.17
C LEU A 115 -34.74 32.68 -2.41
N VAL A 116 -34.74 32.11 -3.62
CA VAL A 116 -33.84 31.01 -4.00
C VAL A 116 -32.38 31.46 -3.91
N PHE A 117 -32.04 32.61 -4.50
CA PHE A 117 -30.67 33.14 -4.45
C PHE A 117 -30.19 33.44 -3.02
N ASN A 118 -31.08 33.90 -2.14
CA ASN A 118 -30.74 34.14 -0.75
C ASN A 118 -30.46 32.85 0.04
N LYS A 119 -31.02 31.70 -0.38
CA LYS A 119 -30.72 30.40 0.25
C LYS A 119 -29.35 29.84 -0.15
N LEU A 120 -28.82 30.26 -1.30
CA LEU A 120 -27.51 29.84 -1.79
C LEU A 120 -26.35 30.69 -1.23
N LYS A 121 -26.64 31.91 -0.75
CA LYS A 121 -25.67 32.90 -0.28
C LYS A 121 -25.40 32.77 1.21
#